data_AF-A0AAD9YW06-F1
#
_entry.id   AF-A0AAD9YW06-F1
#
_cell.length_a   1.000
_cell.length_b   1.000
_cell.length_c   1.000
_cell.angle_alpha   90.00
_cell.angle_beta   90.00
_cell.angle_gamma   90.00
#
_symmetry.space_group_name_H-M   'P 1'
#
loop_
_entity.id
_entity.type
_entity.pdbx_description
1 polymer ?
#
loop_
_entity_poly.entity_id
_entity_poly.type
_entity_poly.pdbx_seq_one_letter_code
_entity_poly.pdbx_strand_id
1 'polypeptide(L)'
;MQRGELVHRIKELHKKYGDIVRTALNELSFISGNAFHQLYGHRTGHGTTPKSPLWYGPVPNGFRSIFGVNEADHSRLRRLLSHSFSDKALGDQEPILQSHVNILVDTFRKRATNELCLGESFECVKNAKFHPWASKLFSHFEALPLFTVFRYFNFPGMEEVLQLILPKSVTARCMDHFHMTKEMVHNRLARDEEGKQPKNDFLGLILPHNDDKISISVPEIEANINDILLAGSETTATALTGITNFLLQNPKELEKLVREIRT
;
A
#
# COMPACT_ATOMS: atom_id res chain seq x y z
N MET A 1 7.61 11.77 -14.05
CA MET A 1 6.82 10.91 -13.14
C MET A 1 5.38 10.74 -13.60
N GLN A 2 4.66 11.80 -13.99
CA GLN A 2 3.22 11.76 -14.32
C GLN A 2 2.80 10.90 -15.54
N ARG A 3 3.70 10.60 -16.50
CA ARG A 3 3.38 9.73 -17.66
C ARG A 3 3.58 8.23 -17.39
N GLY A 4 3.98 7.82 -16.18
CA GLY A 4 4.28 6.41 -15.87
C GLY A 4 5.58 5.86 -16.49
N GLU A 5 6.29 6.63 -17.32
CA GLU A 5 7.50 6.17 -18.02
C GLU A 5 8.78 6.11 -17.16
N LEU A 6 8.73 6.54 -15.89
CA LEU A 6 9.94 6.74 -15.08
C LEU A 6 10.79 5.46 -14.98
N VAL A 7 10.16 4.34 -14.68
CA VAL A 7 10.85 3.05 -14.54
C VAL A 7 11.49 2.58 -15.86
N HIS A 8 10.85 2.86 -16.99
CA HIS A 8 11.38 2.53 -18.31
C HIS A 8 12.58 3.39 -18.68
N ARG A 9 12.50 4.71 -18.41
CA ARG A 9 13.62 5.63 -18.62
C ARG A 9 14.81 5.32 -17.73
N ILE A 10 14.59 4.99 -16.46
CA ILE A 10 15.66 4.56 -15.56
C ILE A 10 16.34 3.29 -16.10
N LYS A 11 15.55 2.31 -16.57
CA LYS A 11 16.10 1.11 -17.22
C LYS A 11 16.94 1.43 -18.45
N GLU A 12 16.51 2.36 -19.31
CA GLU A 12 17.28 2.80 -20.48
C GLU A 12 18.59 3.48 -20.09
N LEU A 13 18.58 4.32 -19.04
CA LEU A 13 19.79 4.94 -18.52
C LEU A 13 20.78 3.87 -18.02
N HIS A 14 20.30 2.88 -17.28
CA HIS A 14 21.15 1.77 -16.83
C HIS A 14 21.72 0.94 -17.98
N LYS A 15 20.95 0.71 -19.06
CA LYS A 15 21.48 0.08 -20.28
C LYS A 15 22.61 0.89 -20.92
N LYS A 16 22.56 2.22 -20.83
CA LYS A 16 23.54 3.13 -21.46
C LYS A 16 24.76 3.39 -20.59
N TYR A 17 24.58 3.57 -19.29
CA TYR A 17 25.60 4.06 -18.37
C TYR A 17 26.08 3.01 -17.36
N GLY A 18 25.45 1.84 -17.30
CA GLY A 18 25.83 0.72 -16.45
C GLY A 18 25.05 0.62 -15.14
N ASP A 19 25.61 -0.09 -14.17
CA ASP A 19 24.91 -0.54 -12.96
C ASP A 19 24.51 0.57 -11.98
N ILE A 20 25.20 1.71 -12.03
CA ILE A 20 25.00 2.85 -11.13
C ILE A 20 24.76 4.10 -11.96
N VAL A 21 23.61 4.73 -11.77
CA VAL A 21 23.20 5.93 -12.53
C VAL A 21 22.76 7.01 -11.57
N ARG A 22 23.26 8.24 -11.78
CA ARG A 22 22.76 9.42 -11.08
C ARG A 22 21.48 9.91 -11.76
N THR A 23 20.35 9.83 -11.07
CA THR A 23 19.01 10.22 -11.59
C THR A 23 18.61 11.64 -11.19
N ALA A 24 19.18 12.18 -10.11
CA ALA A 24 19.03 13.56 -9.67
C ALA A 24 20.29 14.03 -8.93
N LEU A 25 20.33 15.31 -8.52
CA LEU A 25 21.51 15.91 -7.87
C LEU A 25 22.08 15.05 -6.74
N ASN A 26 21.19 14.59 -5.84
CA ASN A 26 21.53 13.79 -4.65
C ASN A 26 20.93 12.38 -4.69
N GLU A 27 20.68 11.83 -5.88
CA GLU A 27 20.06 10.50 -6.04
C GLU A 27 20.87 9.59 -6.96
N LEU A 28 21.13 8.38 -6.48
CA LEU A 28 21.75 7.30 -7.23
C LEU A 28 20.77 6.13 -7.34
N SER A 29 20.62 5.61 -8.55
CA SER A 29 19.91 4.38 -8.83
C SER A 29 20.92 3.25 -9.06
N PHE A 30 20.61 2.07 -8.54
CA PHE A 30 21.46 0.88 -8.57
C PHE A 30 20.66 -0.30 -9.12
N ILE A 31 21.25 -1.08 -10.03
CA ILE A 31 20.67 -2.35 -10.51
C ILE A 31 21.55 -3.57 -10.24
N SER A 32 22.70 -3.37 -9.60
CA SER A 32 23.62 -4.47 -9.25
C SER A 32 23.01 -5.34 -8.14
N GLY A 33 23.05 -6.67 -8.30
CA GLY A 33 22.56 -7.61 -7.28
C GLY A 33 23.25 -7.46 -5.92
N ASN A 34 24.53 -7.08 -5.90
CA ASN A 34 25.28 -6.85 -4.67
C ASN A 34 24.81 -5.60 -3.90
N ALA A 35 24.25 -4.61 -4.60
CA ALA A 35 23.79 -3.37 -3.97
C ALA A 35 22.64 -3.61 -2.99
N PHE A 36 21.77 -4.60 -3.28
CA PHE A 36 20.66 -4.94 -2.41
C PHE A 36 21.15 -5.35 -1.01
N HIS A 37 22.12 -6.25 -0.93
CA HIS A 37 22.69 -6.69 0.35
C HIS A 37 23.42 -5.57 1.09
N GLN A 38 24.07 -4.66 0.36
CA GLN A 38 24.78 -3.53 0.96
C GLN A 38 23.84 -2.45 1.51
N LEU A 39 22.70 -2.22 0.85
CA LEU A 39 21.76 -1.15 1.20
C LEU A 39 20.68 -1.63 2.18
N TYR A 40 20.18 -2.85 2.00
CA TYR A 40 19.06 -3.39 2.79
C TYR A 40 19.46 -4.54 3.72
N GLY A 41 20.66 -5.11 3.56
CA GLY A 41 21.13 -6.21 4.41
C GLY A 41 21.66 -5.73 5.76
N HIS A 42 21.60 -6.63 6.75
CA HIS A 42 22.24 -6.41 8.04
C HIS A 42 23.76 -6.52 7.89
N ARG A 43 24.48 -5.49 8.32
CA ARG A 43 25.95 -5.42 8.22
C ARG A 43 26.55 -5.20 9.58
N THR A 44 27.40 -6.13 10.02
CA THR A 44 28.10 -6.02 11.30
C THR A 44 28.90 -4.71 11.37
N GLY A 45 28.73 -3.96 12.47
CA GLY A 45 29.40 -2.68 12.68
C GLY A 45 28.86 -1.50 11.85
N HIS A 46 27.76 -1.68 11.10
CA HIS A 46 27.14 -0.61 10.32
C HIS A 46 25.67 -0.47 10.71
N GLY A 47 25.19 0.78 10.80
CA GLY A 47 23.76 1.06 10.96
C GLY A 47 22.94 0.74 9.71
N THR A 48 21.62 0.70 9.87
CA THR A 48 20.69 0.60 8.73
C THR A 48 20.68 1.89 7.91
N THR A 49 20.43 1.78 6.62
CA THR A 49 20.27 2.95 5.76
C THR A 49 18.97 3.66 6.11
N PRO A 50 19.00 4.96 6.49
CA PRO A 50 17.80 5.66 6.89
C PRO A 50 16.83 5.83 5.73
N LYS A 51 15.54 5.86 6.04
CA LYS A 51 14.49 6.15 5.07
C LYS A 51 14.59 7.61 4.62
N SER A 52 14.54 7.84 3.32
CA SER A 52 14.67 9.19 2.76
C SER A 52 13.42 10.04 3.04
N PRO A 53 13.54 11.23 3.67
CA PRO A 53 12.41 12.13 3.89
C PRO A 53 11.73 12.62 2.59
N LEU A 54 12.45 12.53 1.46
CA LEU A 54 11.92 12.82 0.14
C LEU A 54 10.70 11.94 -0.19
N TRP A 55 10.80 10.65 0.12
CA TRP A 55 9.79 9.63 -0.16
C TRP A 55 8.84 9.41 1.02
N TYR A 56 9.33 9.61 2.24
CA TYR A 56 8.59 9.40 3.49
C TYR A 56 8.42 10.73 4.24
N GLY A 57 7.63 11.62 3.64
CA GLY A 57 7.32 12.94 4.21
C GLY A 57 6.32 12.89 5.39
N PRO A 58 5.94 14.06 5.94
CA PRO A 58 4.96 14.12 7.02
C PRO A 58 3.59 13.60 6.57
N VAL A 59 2.88 12.94 7.48
CA VAL A 59 1.48 12.52 7.31
C VAL A 59 0.55 13.48 8.07
N PRO A 60 -0.76 13.54 7.74
CA PRO A 60 -1.67 14.56 8.28
C PRO A 60 -1.75 14.66 9.81
N ASN A 61 -1.62 13.55 10.55
CA ASN A 61 -1.65 13.55 12.01
C ASN A 61 -0.27 13.80 12.66
N GLY A 62 0.80 13.92 11.88
CA GLY A 62 2.17 14.13 12.37
C GLY A 62 2.91 12.87 12.84
N PHE A 63 2.26 11.69 12.87
CA PHE A 63 2.86 10.43 13.32
C PHE A 63 3.21 9.54 12.15
N ARG A 64 4.50 9.24 11.96
CA ARG A 64 4.92 8.38 10.84
C ARG A 64 4.53 6.92 11.10
N SER A 65 4.08 6.24 10.05
CA SER A 65 3.91 4.78 10.07
C SER A 65 5.26 4.07 10.08
N ILE A 66 5.24 2.74 10.22
CA ILE A 66 6.41 1.87 10.10
C ILE A 66 7.24 2.14 8.82
N PHE A 67 6.65 2.66 7.75
CA PHE A 67 7.37 2.93 6.50
C PHE A 67 8.37 4.08 6.59
N GLY A 68 8.14 5.08 7.47
CA GLY A 68 8.88 6.35 7.49
C GLY A 68 9.59 6.70 8.81
N VAL A 69 9.52 5.83 9.81
CA VAL A 69 10.16 6.04 11.14
C VAL A 69 11.66 5.72 11.13
N ASN A 70 12.36 6.12 12.21
CA ASN A 70 13.74 5.73 12.47
C ASN A 70 13.85 4.24 12.84
N GLU A 71 15.07 3.71 12.94
CA GLU A 71 15.31 2.29 13.21
C GLU A 71 14.75 1.78 14.55
N ALA A 72 14.86 2.60 15.62
CA ALA A 72 14.39 2.20 16.95
C ALA A 72 12.86 2.07 16.98
N ASP A 73 12.17 3.07 16.43
CA ASP A 73 10.72 3.06 16.29
C ASP A 73 10.25 1.99 15.30
N HIS A 74 11.00 1.77 14.21
CA HIS A 74 10.72 0.69 13.26
C HIS A 74 10.75 -0.67 13.97
N SER A 75 11.78 -0.94 14.78
CA SER A 75 11.89 -2.19 15.54
C SER A 75 10.72 -2.38 16.52
N ARG A 76 10.35 -1.32 17.25
CA ARG A 76 9.21 -1.30 18.18
C ARG A 76 7.89 -1.60 17.46
N LEU A 77 7.58 -0.83 16.41
CA LEU A 77 6.36 -1.00 15.61
C LEU A 77 6.33 -2.36 14.92
N ARG A 78 7.47 -2.82 14.36
CA ARG A 78 7.57 -4.12 13.70
C ARG A 78 7.26 -5.27 14.64
N ARG A 79 7.72 -5.20 15.90
CA ARG A 79 7.44 -6.21 16.93
C ARG A 79 5.96 -6.27 17.29
N LEU A 80 5.25 -5.15 17.29
CA LEU A 80 3.80 -5.13 17.56
C LEU A 80 3.00 -5.60 16.33
N LEU A 81 3.31 -5.04 15.16
CA LEU A 81 2.60 -5.35 13.91
C LEU A 81 2.81 -6.79 13.46
N SER A 82 3.94 -7.43 13.80
CA SER A 82 4.23 -8.81 13.39
C SER A 82 3.18 -9.81 13.87
N HIS A 83 2.49 -9.55 14.98
CA HIS A 83 1.43 -10.42 15.48
C HIS A 83 0.29 -10.57 14.47
N SER A 84 -0.09 -9.48 13.80
CA SER A 84 -1.13 -9.47 12.75
C SER A 84 -0.70 -10.10 11.43
N PHE A 85 0.61 -10.24 11.21
CA PHE A 85 1.20 -10.84 10.01
C PHE A 85 1.87 -12.19 10.30
N SER A 86 1.50 -12.85 11.40
CA SER A 86 1.96 -14.22 11.69
C SER A 86 1.25 -15.22 10.78
N ASP A 87 1.89 -16.36 10.49
CA ASP A 87 1.30 -17.39 9.62
C ASP A 87 -0.08 -17.84 10.11
N LYS A 88 -0.24 -17.98 11.43
CA LYS A 88 -1.52 -18.29 12.05
C LYS A 88 -2.55 -17.18 11.79
N ALA A 89 -2.19 -15.92 12.06
CA ALA A 89 -3.10 -14.79 11.88
C ALA A 89 -3.56 -14.63 10.43
N LEU A 90 -2.65 -14.87 9.48
CA LEU A 90 -2.94 -14.86 8.04
C LEU A 90 -3.85 -16.04 7.65
N GLY A 91 -3.57 -17.24 8.16
CA GLY A 91 -4.42 -18.42 7.96
C GLY A 91 -5.84 -18.20 8.49
N ASP A 92 -5.97 -17.56 9.67
CA ASP A 92 -7.26 -17.24 10.28
C ASP A 92 -8.11 -16.26 9.43
N GLN A 93 -7.51 -15.54 8.45
CA GLN A 93 -8.24 -14.68 7.51
C GLN A 93 -8.83 -15.42 6.31
N GLU A 94 -8.46 -16.67 6.06
CA GLU A 94 -8.88 -17.43 4.87
C GLU A 94 -10.40 -17.40 4.65
N PRO A 95 -11.28 -17.62 5.65
CA PRO A 95 -12.73 -17.61 5.43
C PRO A 95 -13.25 -16.26 4.92
N ILE A 96 -12.67 -15.16 5.41
CA ILE A 96 -13.04 -13.80 5.00
C ILE A 96 -12.61 -13.56 3.56
N LEU A 97 -11.36 -13.90 3.23
CA LEU A 97 -10.83 -13.78 1.87
C LEU A 97 -11.63 -14.63 0.89
N GLN A 98 -11.94 -15.89 1.24
CA GLN A 98 -12.73 -16.78 0.40
C GLN A 98 -14.14 -16.22 0.14
N SER A 99 -14.76 -15.58 1.14
CA SER A 99 -16.08 -14.95 0.96
C SER A 99 -16.04 -13.84 -0.11
N HIS A 100 -14.98 -13.02 -0.12
CA HIS A 100 -14.80 -11.96 -1.12
C HIS A 100 -14.47 -12.51 -2.51
N VAL A 101 -13.65 -13.57 -2.59
CA VAL A 101 -13.33 -14.27 -3.84
C VAL A 101 -14.60 -14.88 -4.46
N ASN A 102 -15.47 -15.50 -3.65
CA ASN A 102 -16.73 -16.06 -4.14
C ASN A 102 -17.64 -14.98 -4.76
N ILE A 103 -17.77 -13.82 -4.09
CA ILE A 103 -18.53 -12.68 -4.62
C ILE A 103 -17.97 -12.21 -5.97
N LEU A 104 -16.64 -12.13 -6.10
CA LEU A 104 -15.97 -11.74 -7.34
C LEU A 104 -16.26 -12.72 -8.47
N VAL A 105 -16.06 -14.02 -8.23
CA VAL A 105 -16.28 -15.09 -9.21
C VAL A 105 -17.75 -15.16 -9.65
N ASP A 106 -18.69 -15.07 -8.72
CA ASP A 106 -20.11 -15.08 -9.03
C ASP A 106 -20.53 -13.86 -9.85
N THR A 107 -19.93 -12.71 -9.57
CA THR A 107 -20.12 -11.50 -10.38
C THR A 107 -19.63 -11.69 -11.81
N PHE A 108 -18.46 -12.31 -12.00
CA PHE A 108 -17.94 -12.62 -13.34
C PHE A 108 -18.80 -13.64 -14.09
N ARG A 109 -19.26 -14.70 -13.43
CA ARG A 109 -20.14 -15.71 -14.05
C ARG A 109 -21.45 -15.09 -14.53
N LYS A 110 -22.12 -14.30 -13.69
CA LYS A 110 -23.36 -13.61 -14.06
C LYS A 110 -23.16 -12.71 -15.28
N ARG A 111 -22.04 -12.00 -15.37
CA ARG A 111 -21.71 -11.16 -16.52
C ARG A 111 -21.49 -11.97 -17.79
N ALA A 112 -20.65 -13.01 -17.73
CA ALA A 112 -20.36 -13.85 -18.89
C ALA A 112 -21.62 -14.53 -19.44
N THR A 113 -22.48 -15.07 -18.56
CA THR A 113 -23.75 -15.66 -18.97
C THR A 113 -24.67 -14.62 -19.62
N ASN A 114 -24.79 -13.43 -19.03
CA ASN A 114 -25.68 -12.41 -19.55
C ASN A 114 -25.23 -11.86 -20.91
N GLU A 115 -23.93 -11.60 -21.09
CA GLU A 115 -23.38 -11.14 -22.36
C GLU A 115 -23.56 -12.20 -23.45
N LEU A 116 -23.35 -13.48 -23.12
CA LEU A 116 -23.58 -14.60 -24.04
C LEU A 116 -25.07 -14.81 -24.37
N CYS A 117 -25.97 -14.66 -23.39
CA CYS A 117 -27.39 -14.93 -23.56
C CYS A 117 -28.17 -13.78 -24.20
N LEU A 118 -27.78 -12.53 -23.95
CA LEU A 118 -28.54 -11.35 -24.35
C LEU A 118 -27.79 -10.45 -25.34
N GLY A 119 -26.50 -10.67 -25.56
CA GLY A 119 -25.68 -9.77 -26.38
C GLY A 119 -25.51 -8.36 -25.79
N GLU A 120 -26.00 -8.14 -24.56
CA GLU A 120 -25.96 -6.87 -23.86
C GLU A 120 -25.01 -6.96 -22.66
N SER A 121 -23.97 -6.12 -22.66
CA SER A 121 -23.17 -5.88 -21.46
C SER A 121 -23.98 -4.99 -20.51
N PHE A 122 -24.38 -5.51 -19.36
CA PHE A 122 -24.97 -4.66 -18.32
C PHE A 122 -23.96 -3.60 -17.86
N GLU A 123 -24.38 -2.34 -17.83
CA GLU A 123 -23.68 -1.14 -17.30
C GLU A 123 -23.34 -1.23 -15.80
N CYS A 124 -23.45 -2.41 -15.18
CA CYS A 124 -23.14 -2.70 -13.77
C CYS A 124 -21.71 -2.34 -13.38
N VAL A 125 -20.77 -2.30 -14.33
CA VAL A 125 -19.39 -1.84 -14.09
C VAL A 125 -19.32 -0.32 -14.02
N LYS A 126 -20.08 0.43 -14.85
CA LYS A 126 -20.21 1.89 -14.68
C LYS A 126 -20.82 2.25 -13.33
N ASN A 127 -21.68 1.39 -12.79
CA ASN A 127 -22.33 1.57 -11.51
C ASN A 127 -21.66 0.84 -10.34
N ALA A 128 -20.55 0.12 -10.57
CA ALA A 128 -19.77 -0.51 -9.50
C ALA A 128 -19.06 0.61 -8.73
N LYS A 129 -19.74 1.14 -7.72
CA LYS A 129 -19.19 2.17 -6.86
C LYS A 129 -18.27 1.49 -5.84
N PHE A 130 -17.01 1.88 -5.87
CA PHE A 130 -16.11 1.58 -4.76
C PHE A 130 -16.71 2.11 -3.46
N HIS A 131 -16.40 1.42 -2.35
CA HIS A 131 -16.65 2.00 -1.03
C HIS A 131 -16.04 3.41 -0.97
N PRO A 132 -16.71 4.42 -0.41
CA PRO A 132 -16.25 5.82 -0.49
C PRO A 132 -14.79 6.03 -0.06
N TRP A 133 -14.31 5.24 0.91
CA TRP A 133 -12.91 5.23 1.34
C TRP A 133 -11.93 4.83 0.21
N ALA A 134 -12.24 3.76 -0.53
CA ALA A 134 -11.41 3.26 -1.63
C ALA A 134 -11.44 4.19 -2.85
N SER A 135 -12.55 4.88 -3.12
CA SER A 135 -12.59 5.92 -4.15
C SER A 135 -11.64 7.08 -3.83
N LYS A 136 -11.57 7.49 -2.56
CA LYS A 136 -10.73 8.63 -2.12
C LYS A 136 -9.25 8.27 -2.05
N LEU A 137 -8.92 6.99 -1.90
CA LEU A 137 -7.55 6.46 -1.87
C LEU A 137 -6.71 6.94 -3.07
N PHE A 138 -7.28 6.94 -4.28
CA PHE A 138 -6.60 7.39 -5.49
C PHE A 138 -6.08 8.84 -5.45
N SER A 139 -6.65 9.69 -4.58
CA SER A 139 -6.18 11.07 -4.43
C SER A 139 -4.77 11.16 -3.86
N HIS A 140 -4.32 10.15 -3.11
CA HIS A 140 -2.94 10.08 -2.63
C HIS A 140 -1.94 9.92 -3.78
N PHE A 141 -2.29 9.11 -4.79
CA PHE A 141 -1.43 8.89 -5.96
C PHE A 141 -1.36 10.09 -6.90
N GLU A 142 -2.39 10.94 -6.92
CA GLU A 142 -2.34 12.24 -7.60
C GLU A 142 -1.42 13.23 -6.87
N ALA A 143 -1.46 13.22 -5.53
CA ALA A 143 -0.75 14.20 -4.71
C ALA A 143 0.74 13.87 -4.54
N LEU A 144 1.09 12.59 -4.36
CA LEU A 144 2.46 12.15 -4.05
C LEU A 144 3.50 12.65 -5.07
N PRO A 145 3.31 12.54 -6.39
CA PRO A 145 4.28 13.04 -7.36
C PRO A 145 4.52 14.55 -7.25
N LEU A 146 3.49 15.34 -6.90
CA LEU A 146 3.62 16.77 -6.68
C LEU A 146 4.46 17.05 -5.42
N PHE A 147 4.12 16.41 -4.29
CA PHE A 147 4.92 16.51 -3.07
C PHE A 147 6.39 16.14 -3.30
N THR A 148 6.64 15.02 -3.99
CA THR A 148 7.99 14.55 -4.27
C THR A 148 8.78 15.53 -5.13
N VAL A 149 8.19 16.09 -6.20
CA VAL A 149 8.88 17.09 -7.05
C VAL A 149 9.28 18.33 -6.25
N PHE A 150 8.39 18.86 -5.40
CA PHE A 150 8.69 20.03 -4.59
C PHE A 150 9.78 19.75 -3.53
N ARG A 151 9.74 18.56 -2.92
CA ARG A 151 10.78 18.10 -2.00
C ARG A 151 12.14 17.87 -2.68
N TYR A 152 12.18 17.51 -3.96
CA TYR A 152 13.45 17.40 -4.71
C TYR A 152 14.18 18.74 -4.82
N PHE A 153 13.46 19.86 -4.89
CA PHE A 153 14.09 21.19 -4.99
C PHE A 153 14.60 21.72 -3.64
N ASN A 154 14.08 21.22 -2.51
CA ASN A 154 14.59 21.43 -1.14
C ASN A 154 14.98 22.89 -0.79
N PHE A 155 14.22 23.89 -1.27
CA PHE A 155 14.41 25.29 -0.88
C PHE A 155 13.58 25.61 0.38
N PRO A 156 14.10 26.38 1.35
CA PRO A 156 13.30 26.89 2.47
C PRO A 156 12.06 27.63 1.95
N GLY A 157 10.89 27.37 2.52
CA GLY A 157 9.62 28.01 2.10
C GLY A 157 8.82 27.24 1.02
N MET A 158 9.35 26.15 0.46
CA MET A 158 8.68 25.42 -0.62
C MET A 158 7.44 24.65 -0.17
N GLU A 159 7.35 24.24 1.10
CA GLU A 159 6.14 23.57 1.62
C GLU A 159 4.97 24.57 1.69
N GLU A 160 5.24 25.83 2.05
CA GLU A 160 4.27 26.92 2.05
C GLU A 160 3.81 27.26 0.62
N VAL A 161 4.74 27.30 -0.33
CA VAL A 161 4.42 27.47 -1.76
C VAL A 161 3.59 26.30 -2.29
N LEU A 162 3.92 25.08 -1.88
CA LEU A 162 3.18 23.88 -2.27
C LEU A 162 1.74 23.92 -1.75
N GLN A 163 1.50 24.40 -0.53
CA GLN A 163 0.14 24.59 -0.01
C GLN A 163 -0.68 25.61 -0.81
N LEU A 164 -0.03 26.59 -1.45
CA LEU A 164 -0.70 27.58 -2.30
C LEU A 164 -1.01 27.04 -3.71
N ILE A 165 -0.16 26.17 -4.26
CA ILE A 165 -0.28 25.64 -5.62
C ILE A 165 -1.14 24.36 -5.66
N LEU A 166 -1.09 23.53 -4.61
CA LEU A 166 -1.89 22.31 -4.55
C LEU A 166 -3.37 22.66 -4.66
N PRO A 167 -4.11 22.04 -5.60
CA PRO A 167 -5.54 22.25 -5.67
C PRO A 167 -6.17 21.89 -4.32
N LYS A 168 -6.93 22.83 -3.73
CA LYS A 168 -7.62 22.61 -2.45
C LYS A 168 -8.44 21.32 -2.43
N SER A 169 -8.96 20.92 -3.59
CA SER A 169 -9.69 19.66 -3.77
C SER A 169 -8.83 18.42 -3.52
N VAL A 170 -7.55 18.42 -3.92
CA VAL A 170 -6.63 17.29 -3.71
C VAL A 170 -6.30 17.19 -2.22
N THR A 171 -5.93 18.31 -1.60
CA THR A 171 -5.65 18.36 -0.15
C THR A 171 -6.86 17.93 0.67
N ALA A 172 -8.06 18.44 0.35
CA ALA A 172 -9.30 18.05 1.01
C ALA A 172 -9.59 16.54 0.87
N ARG A 173 -9.38 15.95 -0.32
CA ARG A 173 -9.59 14.51 -0.52
C ARG A 173 -8.60 13.64 0.26
N CYS A 174 -7.32 14.04 0.34
CA CYS A 174 -6.33 13.34 1.17
C CYS A 174 -6.70 13.42 2.67
N MET A 175 -7.10 14.61 3.14
CA MET A 175 -7.57 14.79 4.52
C MET A 175 -8.82 13.97 4.81
N ASP A 176 -9.80 13.97 3.92
CA ASP A 176 -11.03 13.19 4.04
C ASP A 176 -10.73 11.69 4.16
N HIS A 177 -9.85 11.15 3.32
CA HIS A 177 -9.45 9.75 3.38
C HIS A 177 -8.80 9.44 4.74
N PHE A 178 -7.90 10.30 5.19
CA PHE A 178 -7.27 10.14 6.51
C PHE A 178 -8.29 10.19 7.65
N HIS A 179 -9.26 11.12 7.61
CA HIS A 179 -10.35 11.20 8.57
C HIS A 179 -11.22 9.95 8.59
N MET A 180 -11.53 9.38 7.42
CA MET A 180 -12.28 8.12 7.35
C MET A 180 -11.50 6.97 7.99
N THR A 181 -10.19 6.87 7.75
CA THR A 181 -9.35 5.85 8.41
C THR A 181 -9.33 6.04 9.92
N LYS A 182 -9.19 7.28 10.39
CA LYS A 182 -9.27 7.61 11.82
C LYS A 182 -10.62 7.18 12.41
N GLU A 183 -11.72 7.51 11.75
CA GLU A 183 -13.06 7.12 12.19
C GLU A 183 -13.20 5.59 12.27
N MET A 184 -12.68 4.84 11.29
CA MET A 184 -12.68 3.37 11.32
C MET A 184 -11.90 2.82 12.52
N VAL A 185 -10.73 3.37 12.82
CA VAL A 185 -9.92 2.97 13.98
C VAL A 185 -10.66 3.26 15.28
N HIS A 186 -11.18 4.46 15.46
CA HIS A 186 -11.90 4.85 16.67
C HIS A 186 -13.19 4.03 16.86
N ASN A 187 -13.98 3.84 15.80
CA ASN A 187 -15.17 2.99 15.82
C ASN A 187 -14.83 1.54 16.15
N ARG A 188 -13.66 1.05 15.73
CA ARG A 188 -13.20 -0.30 16.06
C ARG A 188 -12.78 -0.41 17.52
N LEU A 189 -12.03 0.56 18.04
CA LEU A 189 -11.61 0.62 19.45
C LEU A 189 -12.82 0.72 20.39
N ALA A 190 -13.83 1.52 20.05
CA ALA A 190 -15.07 1.63 20.83
C ALA A 190 -15.81 0.27 20.97
N ARG A 191 -15.74 -0.60 19.96
CA ARG A 191 -16.34 -1.95 20.05
C ARG A 191 -15.61 -2.89 21.00
N ASP A 192 -14.33 -2.64 21.29
CA ASP A 192 -13.60 -3.41 22.32
C ASP A 192 -14.14 -3.07 23.71
N GLU A 193 -14.43 -1.78 23.96
CA GLU A 193 -15.05 -1.32 25.21
C GLU A 193 -16.44 -1.93 25.42
N GLU A 194 -17.20 -2.16 24.34
CA GLU A 194 -18.50 -2.83 24.37
C GLU A 194 -18.43 -4.36 24.53
N GLY A 195 -17.23 -4.97 24.59
CA GLY A 195 -17.06 -6.42 24.68
C GLY A 195 -17.41 -7.19 23.40
N LYS A 196 -17.61 -6.50 22.27
CA LYS A 196 -17.98 -7.08 20.96
C LYS A 196 -16.75 -7.31 20.06
N GLN A 197 -15.63 -7.69 20.67
CA GLN A 197 -14.32 -7.79 20.03
C GLN A 197 -14.25 -8.92 18.96
N PRO A 198 -13.98 -8.61 17.67
CA PRO A 198 -13.40 -9.59 16.77
C PRO A 198 -11.94 -9.85 17.18
N LYS A 199 -11.68 -11.02 17.76
CA LYS A 199 -10.35 -11.41 18.27
C LYS A 199 -9.28 -11.59 17.18
N ASN A 200 -9.70 -11.71 15.93
CA ASN A 200 -8.83 -12.13 14.83
C ASN A 200 -8.52 -11.00 13.83
N ASP A 201 -8.87 -9.75 14.11
CA ASP A 201 -8.47 -8.64 13.24
C ASP A 201 -7.12 -8.02 13.65
N PHE A 202 -6.61 -7.12 12.82
CA PHE A 202 -5.32 -6.47 13.02
C PHE A 202 -5.16 -5.91 14.43
N LEU A 203 -6.12 -5.10 14.89
CA LEU A 203 -6.06 -4.46 16.21
C LEU A 203 -6.24 -5.48 17.34
N GLY A 204 -7.12 -6.48 17.19
CA GLY A 204 -7.29 -7.56 18.14
C GLY A 204 -6.02 -8.40 18.38
N LEU A 205 -5.11 -8.42 17.40
CA LEU A 205 -3.81 -9.11 17.50
C LEU A 205 -2.69 -8.20 18.05
N ILE A 206 -2.78 -6.88 17.83
CA ILE A 206 -1.77 -5.90 18.27
C ILE A 206 -2.00 -5.49 19.72
N LEU A 207 -3.23 -5.09 20.06
CA LEU A 207 -3.55 -4.45 21.35
C LEU A 207 -3.24 -5.31 22.58
N PRO A 208 -3.39 -6.65 22.57
CA PRO A 208 -3.00 -7.47 23.71
C PRO A 208 -1.50 -7.42 24.06
N HIS A 209 -0.66 -6.98 23.11
CA HIS A 209 0.79 -6.87 23.28
C HIS A 209 1.25 -5.42 23.49
N ASN A 210 0.30 -4.47 23.56
CA ASN A 210 0.53 -3.06 23.81
C ASN A 210 0.65 -2.82 25.32
N ASP A 211 1.87 -2.81 25.85
CA ASP A 211 2.16 -2.72 27.29
C ASP A 211 3.24 -1.66 27.62
N ASP A 212 3.60 -1.52 28.90
CA ASP A 212 4.61 -0.55 29.35
C ASP A 212 6.01 -0.79 28.76
N LYS A 213 6.31 -2.01 28.30
CA LYS A 213 7.61 -2.36 27.71
C LYS A 213 7.65 -2.04 26.24
N ILE A 214 6.57 -2.31 25.52
CA ILE A 214 6.41 -1.97 24.11
C ILE A 214 4.99 -1.49 23.86
N SER A 215 4.89 -0.21 23.51
CA SER A 215 3.63 0.44 23.26
C SER A 215 3.49 0.99 21.85
N ILE A 216 2.24 1.14 21.42
CA ILE A 216 1.82 1.89 20.24
C ILE A 216 0.66 2.81 20.62
N SER A 217 0.81 4.08 20.30
CA SER A 217 -0.21 5.11 20.55
C SER A 217 -1.32 5.05 19.50
N VAL A 218 -2.51 5.55 19.83
CA VAL A 218 -3.63 5.61 18.87
C VAL A 218 -3.27 6.38 17.59
N PRO A 219 -2.57 7.53 17.62
CA PRO A 219 -2.13 8.20 16.39
C PRO A 219 -1.14 7.38 15.55
N GLU A 220 -0.27 6.57 16.17
CA GLU A 220 0.58 5.64 15.44
C GLU A 220 -0.24 4.50 14.82
N ILE A 221 -1.28 4.00 15.51
CA ILE A 221 -2.22 3.01 14.94
C ILE A 221 -2.91 3.61 13.71
N GLU A 222 -3.45 4.83 13.80
CA GLU A 222 -4.09 5.54 12.68
C GLU A 222 -3.16 5.61 11.46
N ALA A 223 -1.91 6.01 11.66
CA ALA A 223 -0.92 6.13 10.58
C ALA A 223 -0.55 4.77 9.97
N ASN A 224 -0.35 3.74 10.80
CA ASN A 224 0.00 2.40 10.30
C ASN A 224 -1.16 1.75 9.56
N ILE A 225 -2.39 1.85 10.07
CA ILE A 225 -3.58 1.27 9.42
C ILE A 225 -3.84 1.98 8.08
N ASN A 226 -3.69 3.31 8.03
CA ASN A 226 -3.80 4.07 6.78
C ASN A 226 -2.86 3.52 5.70
N ASP A 227 -1.58 3.36 6.04
CA ASP A 227 -0.58 2.92 5.07
C ASP A 227 -0.70 1.43 4.73
N ILE A 228 -1.09 0.57 5.68
CA ILE A 228 -1.34 -0.86 5.42
C ILE A 228 -2.48 -1.02 4.41
N LEU A 229 -3.59 -0.29 4.61
CA LEU A 229 -4.73 -0.34 3.71
C LEU A 229 -4.39 0.22 2.32
N LEU A 230 -3.61 1.30 2.25
CA LEU A 230 -3.13 1.88 1.00
C LEU A 230 -2.20 0.91 0.26
N ALA A 231 -1.17 0.41 0.94
CA ALA A 231 -0.15 -0.44 0.34
C ALA A 231 -0.69 -1.82 -0.06
N GLY A 232 -1.56 -2.41 0.75
CA GLY A 232 -2.07 -3.77 0.55
C GLY A 232 -3.14 -3.89 -0.55
N SER A 233 -3.91 -2.83 -0.81
CA SER A 233 -5.03 -2.88 -1.76
C SER A 233 -4.58 -2.77 -3.22
N GLU A 234 -3.92 -1.67 -3.59
CA GLU A 234 -3.61 -1.38 -5.00
C GLU A 234 -2.51 -2.27 -5.57
N THR A 235 -1.46 -2.56 -4.78
CA THR A 235 -0.35 -3.40 -5.23
C THR A 235 -0.81 -4.83 -5.55
N THR A 236 -1.60 -5.43 -4.66
CA THR A 236 -2.18 -6.77 -4.83
C THR A 236 -3.15 -6.80 -5.99
N ALA A 237 -4.05 -5.81 -6.11
CA ALA A 237 -5.00 -5.73 -7.22
C ALA A 237 -4.29 -5.60 -8.59
N THR A 238 -3.24 -4.79 -8.66
CA THR A 238 -2.42 -4.62 -9.87
C THR A 238 -1.70 -5.91 -10.22
N ALA A 239 -1.10 -6.58 -9.24
CA ALA A 239 -0.43 -7.86 -9.45
C ALA A 239 -1.40 -8.94 -9.96
N LEU A 240 -2.56 -9.11 -9.32
CA LEU A 240 -3.59 -10.07 -9.74
C LEU A 240 -4.11 -9.78 -11.14
N THR A 241 -4.32 -8.51 -11.48
CA THR A 241 -4.73 -8.09 -12.83
C THR A 241 -3.66 -8.44 -13.86
N GLY A 242 -2.40 -8.14 -13.57
CA GLY A 242 -1.27 -8.49 -14.45
C GLY A 242 -1.14 -10.00 -14.64
N ILE A 243 -1.15 -10.77 -13.56
CA ILE A 243 -1.09 -12.24 -13.58
C ILE A 243 -2.23 -12.81 -14.43
N THR A 244 -3.46 -12.37 -14.19
CA THR A 244 -4.64 -12.83 -14.95
C THR A 244 -4.49 -12.53 -16.43
N ASN A 245 -4.10 -11.29 -16.78
CA ASN A 245 -3.88 -10.88 -18.16
C ASN A 245 -2.81 -11.72 -18.86
N PHE A 246 -1.67 -11.96 -18.21
CA PHE A 246 -0.61 -12.79 -18.78
C PHE A 246 -1.02 -14.25 -18.94
N LEU A 247 -1.77 -14.82 -17.98
CA LEU A 247 -2.29 -16.19 -18.10
C LEU A 247 -3.27 -16.34 -19.26
N LEU A 248 -4.18 -15.38 -19.45
CA LEU A 248 -5.14 -15.39 -20.55
C LEU A 248 -4.47 -15.29 -21.93
N GLN A 249 -3.33 -14.60 -22.03
CA GLN A 249 -2.55 -14.52 -23.26
C GLN A 249 -1.67 -15.77 -23.51
N ASN A 250 -1.51 -16.65 -22.53
CA ASN A 250 -0.65 -17.83 -22.60
C ASN A 250 -1.41 -19.11 -22.21
N PRO A 251 -2.27 -19.67 -23.11
CA PRO A 251 -3.17 -20.77 -22.78
C PRO A 251 -2.49 -22.01 -22.21
N LYS A 252 -1.26 -22.35 -22.67
CA LYS A 252 -0.50 -23.50 -22.17
C LYS A 252 -0.15 -23.38 -20.68
N GLU A 253 0.24 -22.17 -20.25
CA GLU A 253 0.57 -21.92 -18.84
C GLU A 253 -0.69 -21.89 -17.98
N LEU A 254 -1.79 -21.34 -18.51
CA LEU A 254 -3.09 -21.40 -17.85
C LEU A 254 -3.58 -22.86 -17.66
N GLU A 255 -3.48 -23.71 -18.68
CA GLU A 255 -3.84 -25.13 -18.58
C GLU A 255 -2.98 -25.88 -17.55
N LYS A 256 -1.68 -25.55 -17.47
CA LYS A 256 -0.79 -26.11 -16.46
C LYS A 256 -1.25 -25.70 -15.05
N LEU A 257 -1.47 -24.41 -14.82
CA LEU A 257 -1.93 -23.89 -13.53
C LEU A 257 -3.28 -24.51 -13.12
N VAL A 258 -4.23 -24.60 -14.05
CA VAL A 258 -5.55 -25.20 -13.79
C VAL A 258 -5.42 -26.67 -13.38
N ARG A 259 -4.50 -27.42 -14.00
CA ARG A 259 -4.23 -28.81 -13.60
C ARG A 259 -3.64 -28.89 -12.20
N GLU A 260 -2.66 -28.06 -11.87
CA GLU A 260 -2.01 -28.06 -10.55
C GLU A 260 -2.95 -27.70 -9.39
N ILE A 261 -3.91 -26.79 -9.61
CA ILE A 261 -4.86 -26.38 -8.56
C ILE A 261 -6.02 -27.38 -8.39
N ARG A 262 -6.35 -28.15 -9.43
CA ARG A 262 -7.48 -29.09 -9.42
C ARG A 262 -7.10 -30.54 -9.11
N THR A 263 -5.81 -30.82 -8.94
CA THR A 263 -5.29 -32.07 -8.37
C THR A 263 -5.31 -32.03 -6.85
#